data_AF-A0A7C3PBJ7-F1
#
_entry.id   AF-A0A7C3PBJ7-F1
#
_cell.length_a   1.000
_cell.length_b   1.000
_cell.length_c   1.000
_cell.angle_alpha   90.00
_cell.angle_beta   90.00
_cell.angle_gamma   90.00
#
_symmetry.space_group_name_H-M   'P 1'
#
loop_
_entity.id
_entity.type
_entity.pdbx_description
1 polymer ?
#
loop_
_entity_poly.entity_id
_entity_poly.type
_entity_poly.pdbx_seq_one_letter_code
_entity_poly.pdbx_strand_id
1 'polypeptide(L)'
;MPKRPLSRRARMPVSTGGRRQLAAKLDATGRESPRVARDSCIPVSGTSLPQAARARLYDAAESVSRRTVPGDGVARLHEYQGKALLAARGIAVPRGGVARSSHEARVQAERLGGPTVVKIQAWLTGRAAIGGVKFATDPAQAEAVAQSMLGMKAGNFAVSEVLVEERLEINRELFVSLSIDDAARAPVLLLGLEGGSGIEDRAEAVTRIAAHPVDGIDRDALRDRLERSTLPRELIDEVERAIHAVFRTARECEARSVEVNPLVITKDGRVMAADCRVTIDDYAVFRHPELGIEIARELDHPPTALERIAYAVEQADHRGTFYFAELPRSGKPDERLIGFHGAGGGGSMMSMDAVVREGFTPANFCDTSGNPSAAKVYAAARIILAQPGIIGYFGSGSGVASQEQYWSAYGLAKAFIEMGLNIPAVIRLGGNSEDRAVEILETACRKLPAKVEGYRKDDTPASVASRFRALVEARKRDVPKMSRHVPTFVGKASSWSLAIERGRVWIDLSACDSGATALIMRNSLGLFAESKGRPVLAVSEAEAKDKDSEFIALEVECARAGRPIVFVDMPLKGLDT
;
A
#
# COMPACT_ATOMS: atom_id res chain seq x y z
N MET A 1 3.92 -29.89 52.61
CA MET A 1 5.36 -30.21 52.49
C MET A 1 5.98 -29.37 51.36
N PRO A 2 7.26 -28.96 51.47
CA PRO A 2 7.62 -27.56 51.26
C PRO A 2 8.37 -27.24 49.96
N LYS A 3 8.33 -25.95 49.64
CA LYS A 3 9.08 -25.21 48.61
C LYS A 3 10.59 -25.53 48.63
N ARG A 4 11.19 -25.70 47.44
CA ARG A 4 12.64 -25.60 47.24
C ARG A 4 13.01 -24.31 46.50
N PRO A 5 14.11 -23.64 46.87
CA PRO A 5 14.40 -22.26 46.45
C PRO A 5 15.26 -22.16 45.19
N LEU A 6 15.11 -21.03 44.51
CA LEU A 6 15.96 -20.52 43.44
C LEU A 6 17.41 -20.34 43.92
N SER A 7 18.37 -20.97 43.22
CA SER A 7 19.79 -20.74 43.44
C SER A 7 20.26 -19.50 42.66
N ARG A 8 20.89 -18.59 43.41
CA ARG A 8 21.68 -17.46 42.92
C ARG A 8 22.78 -17.97 41.98
N ARG A 9 22.91 -17.39 40.78
CA ARG A 9 24.17 -17.42 40.02
C ARG A 9 24.80 -16.04 40.00
N ALA A 10 26.10 -16.08 40.29
CA ALA A 10 26.98 -14.98 40.56
C ALA A 10 27.23 -14.11 39.32
N ARG A 11 27.44 -12.81 39.58
CA ARG A 11 28.10 -11.88 38.65
C ARG A 11 29.54 -12.35 38.43
N MET A 12 29.97 -12.37 37.16
CA MET A 12 31.37 -12.46 36.75
C MET A 12 31.68 -11.29 35.80
N PRO A 13 32.92 -10.78 35.80
CA PRO A 13 33.25 -9.43 35.37
C PRO A 13 33.44 -9.30 33.86
N VAL A 14 33.27 -8.07 33.38
CA VAL A 14 33.63 -7.64 32.03
C VAL A 14 35.15 -7.65 31.90
N SER A 15 35.70 -8.38 30.93
CA SER A 15 37.10 -8.23 30.51
C SER A 15 37.19 -7.82 29.04
N THR A 16 38.02 -6.82 28.82
CA THR A 16 38.39 -6.18 27.56
C THR A 16 39.43 -7.00 26.79
N GLY A 17 39.27 -7.07 25.47
CA GLY A 17 40.37 -7.17 24.49
C GLY A 17 41.08 -8.52 24.36
N GLY A 18 40.99 -9.14 23.17
CA GLY A 18 41.86 -10.25 22.79
C GLY A 18 41.49 -10.89 21.46
N ARG A 19 42.23 -10.54 20.40
CA ARG A 19 42.16 -11.16 19.07
C ARG A 19 42.28 -12.69 19.18
N ARG A 20 41.30 -13.45 18.68
CA ARG A 20 41.43 -14.89 18.45
C ARG A 20 41.82 -15.17 17.00
N GLN A 21 42.99 -15.77 16.84
CA GLN A 21 43.45 -16.42 15.62
C GLN A 21 42.53 -17.61 15.30
N LEU A 22 42.06 -17.71 14.05
CA LEU A 22 41.39 -18.91 13.54
C LEU A 22 42.46 -19.93 13.12
N ALA A 23 42.47 -21.08 13.78
CA ALA A 23 43.19 -22.26 13.32
C ALA A 23 42.43 -22.91 12.15
N ALA A 24 43.11 -23.13 11.02
CA ALA A 24 42.58 -23.81 9.85
C ALA A 24 42.59 -25.34 10.05
N LYS A 25 41.50 -26.01 9.67
CA LYS A 25 41.42 -27.48 9.52
C LYS A 25 41.97 -27.87 8.14
N LEU A 26 42.88 -28.83 8.10
CA LEU A 26 43.42 -29.47 6.87
C LEU A 26 42.54 -30.67 6.47
N ASP A 27 42.41 -30.91 5.16
CA ASP A 27 41.81 -32.14 4.61
C ASP A 27 42.86 -33.19 4.21
N ALA A 28 42.38 -34.42 3.96
CA ALA A 28 43.13 -35.65 3.86
C ALA A 28 43.90 -35.88 2.52
N THR A 29 44.30 -34.84 1.79
CA THR A 29 45.09 -35.01 0.55
C THR A 29 46.37 -34.18 0.43
N GLY A 30 46.73 -33.42 1.47
CA GLY A 30 48.10 -32.89 1.61
C GLY A 30 48.60 -31.98 0.48
N ARG A 31 47.73 -31.21 -0.18
CA ARG A 31 48.13 -30.15 -1.14
C ARG A 31 47.53 -28.80 -0.77
N GLU A 32 48.36 -27.76 -0.78
CA GLU A 32 47.96 -26.37 -0.53
C GLU A 32 47.05 -25.84 -1.66
N SER A 33 45.93 -25.21 -1.28
CA SER A 33 45.09 -24.43 -2.20
C SER A 33 45.72 -23.06 -2.49
N PRO A 34 45.74 -22.58 -3.74
CA PRO A 34 46.34 -21.28 -4.06
C PRO A 34 45.52 -20.13 -3.45
N ARG A 35 46.23 -19.23 -2.76
CA ARG A 35 45.67 -18.01 -2.18
C ARG A 35 45.22 -17.05 -3.30
N VAL A 36 43.92 -16.79 -3.38
CA VAL A 36 43.40 -15.67 -4.19
C VAL A 36 43.65 -14.38 -3.41
N ALA A 37 44.49 -13.51 -3.98
CA ALA A 37 44.77 -12.18 -3.47
C ALA A 37 43.50 -11.33 -3.44
N ARG A 38 43.25 -10.66 -2.31
CA ARG A 38 42.30 -9.56 -2.20
C ARG A 38 42.98 -8.31 -2.72
N ASP A 39 42.78 -7.99 -3.99
CA ASP A 39 43.04 -6.66 -4.53
C ASP A 39 42.02 -6.32 -5.63
N SER A 40 41.50 -5.10 -5.54
CA SER A 40 40.65 -4.38 -6.51
C SER A 40 39.22 -4.93 -6.76
N CYS A 41 38.24 -4.20 -6.21
CA CYS A 41 36.87 -4.21 -6.70
C CYS A 41 36.86 -3.75 -8.17
N ILE A 42 36.60 -4.68 -9.09
CA ILE A 42 36.23 -4.37 -10.47
C ILE A 42 34.74 -3.98 -10.45
N PRO A 43 34.34 -2.80 -10.93
CA PRO A 43 32.93 -2.46 -11.03
C PRO A 43 32.29 -3.36 -12.09
N VAL A 44 31.28 -4.13 -11.69
CA VAL A 44 30.37 -4.78 -12.63
C VAL A 44 29.59 -3.66 -13.30
N SER A 45 29.99 -3.31 -14.52
CA SER A 45 29.22 -2.47 -15.41
C SER A 45 27.92 -3.19 -15.73
N GLY A 46 26.87 -2.87 -14.98
CA GLY A 46 25.50 -3.09 -15.45
C GLY A 46 25.40 -2.40 -16.80
N THR A 47 25.03 -3.16 -17.83
CA THR A 47 24.71 -2.61 -19.15
C THR A 47 23.46 -1.74 -18.99
N SER A 48 23.68 -0.49 -18.61
CA SER A 48 22.70 0.57 -18.74
C SER A 48 22.28 0.62 -20.21
N LEU A 49 20.97 0.65 -20.46
CA LEU A 49 20.41 0.95 -21.78
C LEU A 49 21.17 2.13 -22.41
N PRO A 50 21.54 2.07 -23.71
CA PRO A 50 22.15 3.20 -24.41
C PRO A 50 21.34 4.47 -24.18
N GLN A 51 22.01 5.60 -23.98
CA GLN A 51 21.39 6.89 -23.66
C GLN A 51 20.25 7.28 -24.63
N ALA A 52 20.35 6.85 -25.90
CA ALA A 52 19.31 7.03 -26.92
C ALA A 52 18.04 6.19 -26.70
N ALA A 53 18.16 4.98 -26.14
CA ALA A 53 17.00 4.15 -25.74
C ALA A 53 16.31 4.74 -24.51
N ARG A 54 17.09 5.26 -23.54
CA ARG A 54 16.57 6.05 -22.42
C ARG A 54 15.85 7.31 -22.90
N ALA A 55 16.41 8.05 -23.85
CA ALA A 55 15.77 9.26 -24.40
C ALA A 55 14.43 8.95 -25.09
N ARG A 56 14.35 7.87 -25.89
CA ARG A 56 13.08 7.42 -26.49
C ARG A 56 12.06 6.94 -25.46
N LEU A 57 12.52 6.34 -24.36
CA LEU A 57 11.67 5.99 -23.21
C LEU A 57 11.16 7.24 -22.50
N TYR A 58 12.01 8.26 -22.30
CA TYR A 58 11.61 9.56 -21.75
C TYR A 58 10.61 10.28 -22.66
N ASP A 59 10.78 10.29 -23.98
CA ASP A 59 9.84 10.96 -24.90
C ASP A 59 8.48 10.22 -24.96
N ALA A 60 8.50 8.89 -25.03
CA ALA A 60 7.28 8.09 -25.01
C ALA A 60 6.55 8.22 -23.65
N ALA A 61 7.28 8.21 -22.54
CA ALA A 61 6.70 8.32 -21.20
C ALA A 61 6.34 9.76 -20.80
N GLU A 62 7.03 10.80 -21.28
CA GLU A 62 6.57 12.20 -21.17
C GLU A 62 5.24 12.39 -21.90
N SER A 63 5.06 11.72 -23.05
CA SER A 63 3.79 11.77 -23.77
C SER A 63 2.64 11.09 -23.02
N VAL A 64 2.96 10.09 -22.17
CA VAL A 64 2.01 9.43 -21.25
C VAL A 64 1.75 10.32 -20.03
N SER A 65 2.80 10.82 -19.37
CA SER A 65 2.74 11.64 -18.16
C SER A 65 2.05 13.00 -18.37
N ARG A 66 2.26 13.67 -19.50
CA ARG A 66 1.58 14.95 -19.82
C ARG A 66 0.08 14.79 -20.13
N ARG A 67 -0.41 13.55 -20.21
CA ARG A 67 -1.80 13.23 -20.59
C ARG A 67 -2.57 12.47 -19.53
N THR A 68 -1.97 12.04 -18.42
CA THR A 68 -2.68 11.40 -17.31
C THR A 68 -3.31 12.44 -16.39
N VAL A 69 -4.56 12.20 -15.97
CA VAL A 69 -5.15 12.95 -14.86
C VAL A 69 -4.44 12.50 -13.58
N PRO A 70 -3.92 13.41 -12.73
CA PRO A 70 -3.50 13.05 -11.38
C PRO A 70 -4.76 12.57 -10.64
N GLY A 71 -4.84 11.29 -10.30
CA GLY A 71 -6.05 10.79 -9.67
C GLY A 71 -6.10 9.30 -9.48
N ASP A 72 -6.04 8.47 -10.51
CA ASP A 72 -6.53 7.08 -10.35
C ASP A 72 -5.45 6.00 -10.30
N GLY A 73 -4.17 6.37 -10.45
CA GLY A 73 -3.06 5.43 -10.59
C GLY A 73 -2.80 4.58 -9.34
N VAL A 74 -3.29 3.33 -9.37
CA VAL A 74 -2.84 2.21 -8.54
C VAL A 74 -1.69 1.49 -9.25
N ALA A 75 -1.11 0.43 -8.66
CA ALA A 75 -0.03 -0.37 -9.28
C ALA A 75 -0.48 -1.20 -10.52
N ARG A 76 -1.40 -0.67 -11.34
CA ARG A 76 -1.94 -1.24 -12.58
C ARG A 76 -1.99 -0.18 -13.66
N LEU A 77 -1.66 -0.57 -14.88
CA LEU A 77 -1.73 0.31 -16.04
C LEU A 77 -3.01 0.07 -16.83
N HIS A 78 -3.58 1.15 -17.39
CA HIS A 78 -4.64 1.04 -18.39
C HIS A 78 -4.09 0.38 -19.68
N GLU A 79 -4.99 -0.15 -20.52
CA GLU A 79 -4.63 -0.86 -21.76
C GLU A 79 -3.78 0.04 -22.66
N TYR A 80 -4.13 1.32 -22.84
CA TYR A 80 -3.35 2.21 -23.71
C TYR A 80 -1.91 2.44 -23.20
N GLN A 81 -1.71 2.47 -21.88
CA GLN A 81 -0.39 2.63 -21.26
C GLN A 81 0.44 1.36 -21.47
N GLY A 82 -0.15 0.19 -21.23
CA GLY A 82 0.50 -1.09 -21.51
C GLY A 82 0.87 -1.24 -22.99
N LYS A 83 -0.02 -0.83 -23.91
CA LYS A 83 0.24 -0.84 -25.36
C LYS A 83 1.38 0.08 -25.74
N ALA A 84 1.48 1.26 -25.14
CA ALA A 84 2.61 2.15 -25.35
C ALA A 84 3.94 1.50 -24.93
N LEU A 85 3.95 0.77 -23.80
CA LEU A 85 5.14 0.02 -23.36
C LEU A 85 5.51 -1.09 -24.35
N LEU A 86 4.53 -1.87 -24.82
CA LEU A 86 4.72 -2.94 -25.81
C LEU A 86 5.21 -2.40 -27.17
N ALA A 87 4.62 -1.30 -27.64
CA ALA A 87 5.01 -0.61 -28.86
C ALA A 87 6.46 -0.14 -28.81
N ALA A 88 6.91 0.41 -27.67
CA ALA A 88 8.30 0.80 -27.47
C ALA A 88 9.29 -0.39 -27.53
N ARG A 89 8.82 -1.65 -27.37
CA ARG A 89 9.63 -2.87 -27.53
C ARG A 89 9.41 -3.57 -28.88
N GLY A 90 8.73 -2.90 -29.82
CA GLY A 90 8.59 -3.35 -31.21
C GLY A 90 7.41 -4.28 -31.47
N ILE A 91 6.46 -4.40 -30.55
CA ILE A 91 5.18 -5.07 -30.83
C ILE A 91 4.25 -4.05 -31.47
N ALA A 92 3.74 -4.34 -32.68
CA ALA A 92 2.77 -3.45 -33.30
C ALA A 92 1.48 -3.41 -32.46
N VAL A 93 0.86 -2.23 -32.36
CA VAL A 93 -0.43 -2.01 -31.69
C VAL A 93 -1.38 -1.31 -32.65
N PRO A 94 -2.70 -1.49 -32.53
CA PRO A 94 -3.66 -0.77 -33.37
C PRO A 94 -3.44 0.74 -33.28
N ARG A 95 -3.58 1.45 -34.40
CA ARG A 95 -3.64 2.90 -34.38
C ARG A 95 -4.86 3.35 -33.58
N GLY A 96 -4.68 4.33 -32.71
CA GLY A 96 -5.76 4.81 -31.87
C GLY A 96 -5.35 5.89 -30.88
N GLY A 97 -6.29 6.28 -30.04
CA GLY A 97 -6.09 7.27 -29.00
C GLY A 97 -7.14 7.20 -27.90
N VAL A 98 -6.77 7.70 -26.72
CA VAL A 98 -7.68 7.85 -25.59
C VAL A 98 -8.63 9.03 -25.85
N ALA A 99 -9.86 8.89 -25.37
CA ALA A 99 -10.89 9.91 -25.34
C ALA A 99 -11.55 9.96 -23.96
N ARG A 100 -11.75 11.17 -23.44
CA ARG A 100 -12.38 11.47 -22.14
C ARG A 100 -13.76 12.08 -22.26
N SER A 101 -14.20 12.31 -23.48
CA SER A 101 -15.55 12.72 -23.83
C SER A 101 -16.00 11.96 -25.09
N SER A 102 -17.30 11.88 -25.28
CA SER A 102 -17.90 11.34 -26.50
C SER A 102 -17.43 12.11 -27.74
N HIS A 103 -17.35 13.44 -27.65
CA HIS A 103 -16.80 14.29 -28.71
C HIS A 103 -15.33 13.97 -29.02
N GLU A 104 -14.48 13.79 -28.01
CA GLU A 104 -13.09 13.36 -28.25
C GLU A 104 -13.03 12.01 -28.97
N ALA A 105 -13.93 11.07 -28.63
CA ALA A 105 -13.98 9.77 -29.29
C ALA A 105 -14.33 9.89 -30.78
N ARG A 106 -15.26 10.80 -31.13
CA ARG A 106 -15.56 11.17 -32.52
C ARG A 106 -14.33 11.67 -33.26
N VAL A 107 -13.62 12.63 -32.67
CA VAL A 107 -12.42 13.23 -33.27
C VAL A 107 -11.33 12.16 -33.50
N GLN A 108 -11.17 11.20 -32.57
CA GLN A 108 -10.25 10.09 -32.78
C GLN A 108 -10.69 9.19 -33.94
N ALA A 109 -11.97 8.87 -34.04
CA ALA A 109 -12.50 8.06 -35.14
C ALA A 109 -12.37 8.76 -36.51
N GLU A 110 -12.60 10.07 -36.58
CA GLU A 110 -12.37 10.88 -37.80
C GLU A 110 -10.92 10.81 -38.26
N ARG A 111 -9.96 10.87 -37.33
CA ARG A 111 -8.52 10.76 -37.64
C ARG A 111 -8.12 9.38 -38.15
N LEU A 112 -8.78 8.33 -37.69
CA LEU A 112 -8.50 6.95 -38.11
C LEU A 112 -9.05 6.66 -39.52
N GLY A 113 -10.14 7.33 -39.92
CA GLY A 113 -10.65 7.30 -41.30
C GLY A 113 -11.27 5.96 -41.74
N GLY A 114 -11.76 5.16 -40.80
CA GLY A 114 -12.40 3.86 -41.07
C GLY A 114 -13.11 3.29 -39.84
N PRO A 115 -13.60 2.03 -39.89
CA PRO A 115 -14.25 1.39 -38.76
C PRO A 115 -13.31 1.30 -37.54
N THR A 116 -13.88 1.55 -36.36
CA THR A 116 -13.15 1.59 -35.09
C THR A 116 -13.70 0.61 -34.06
N VAL A 117 -12.93 0.37 -33.01
CA VAL A 117 -13.35 -0.27 -31.76
C VAL A 117 -13.21 0.75 -30.65
N VAL A 118 -14.24 0.89 -29.82
CA VAL A 118 -14.23 1.71 -28.61
C VAL A 118 -14.19 0.78 -27.40
N LYS A 119 -13.21 0.99 -26.51
CA LYS A 119 -12.92 0.13 -25.36
C LYS A 119 -12.82 0.93 -24.08
N ILE A 120 -13.53 0.53 -23.03
CA ILE A 120 -13.40 1.15 -21.71
C ILE A 120 -12.00 0.93 -21.14
N GLN A 121 -11.43 1.95 -20.51
CA GLN A 121 -10.19 1.82 -19.76
C GLN A 121 -10.51 1.50 -18.30
N ALA A 122 -10.40 0.22 -17.94
CA ALA A 122 -10.72 -0.27 -16.60
C ALA A 122 -9.90 -1.51 -16.26
N TRP A 123 -9.50 -1.67 -14.99
CA TRP A 123 -8.62 -2.74 -14.53
C TRP A 123 -9.37 -4.05 -14.18
N LEU A 124 -10.21 -4.53 -15.10
CA LEU A 124 -10.93 -5.80 -14.98
C LEU A 124 -10.87 -6.61 -16.29
N THR A 125 -11.03 -7.92 -16.16
CA THR A 125 -11.18 -8.85 -17.29
C THR A 125 -12.64 -8.85 -17.78
N GLY A 126 -12.89 -9.48 -18.94
CA GLY A 126 -14.26 -9.67 -19.42
C GLY A 126 -15.01 -8.40 -19.85
N ARG A 127 -14.29 -7.30 -20.17
CA ARG A 127 -14.87 -6.01 -20.56
C ARG A 127 -15.91 -6.12 -21.68
N ALA A 128 -15.70 -7.00 -22.65
CA ALA A 128 -16.65 -7.24 -23.73
C ALA A 128 -18.03 -7.73 -23.22
N ALA A 129 -18.05 -8.63 -22.22
CA ALA A 129 -19.29 -9.21 -21.68
C ALA A 129 -20.17 -8.17 -20.96
N ILE A 130 -19.57 -7.11 -20.42
CA ILE A 130 -20.29 -5.99 -19.80
C ILE A 130 -20.56 -4.83 -20.77
N GLY A 131 -20.34 -5.04 -22.07
CA GLY A 131 -20.55 -4.02 -23.11
C GLY A 131 -19.45 -2.94 -23.13
N GLY A 132 -18.31 -3.19 -22.52
CA GLY A 132 -17.14 -2.31 -22.46
C GLY A 132 -16.22 -2.37 -23.69
N VAL A 133 -16.54 -3.19 -24.69
CA VAL A 133 -15.87 -3.22 -26.00
C VAL A 133 -16.95 -3.24 -27.08
N LYS A 134 -17.00 -2.21 -27.94
CA LYS A 134 -18.00 -2.11 -29.00
C LYS A 134 -17.38 -1.60 -30.30
N PHE A 135 -17.86 -2.10 -31.43
CA PHE A 135 -17.47 -1.65 -32.75
C PHE A 135 -18.27 -0.42 -33.17
N ALA A 136 -17.64 0.47 -33.92
CA ALA A 136 -18.25 1.60 -34.60
C ALA A 136 -17.79 1.64 -36.05
N THR A 137 -18.71 1.89 -36.97
CA THR A 137 -18.49 1.89 -38.42
C THR A 137 -18.17 3.27 -38.96
N ASP A 138 -18.55 4.32 -38.23
CA ASP A 138 -18.30 5.72 -38.55
C ASP A 138 -18.06 6.55 -37.26
N PRO A 139 -17.57 7.80 -37.38
CA PRO A 139 -17.29 8.63 -36.21
C PRO A 139 -18.50 9.00 -35.34
N ALA A 140 -19.70 9.11 -35.91
CA ALA A 140 -20.91 9.41 -35.15
C ALA A 140 -21.32 8.21 -34.29
N GLN A 141 -21.14 6.99 -34.79
CA GLN A 141 -21.33 5.78 -34.00
C GLN A 141 -20.27 5.66 -32.89
N ALA A 142 -19.02 6.05 -33.14
CA ALA A 142 -17.98 6.06 -32.10
C ALA A 142 -18.33 7.03 -30.96
N GLU A 143 -18.85 8.21 -31.29
CA GLU A 143 -19.38 9.21 -30.33
C GLU A 143 -20.48 8.60 -29.45
N ALA A 144 -21.51 8.01 -30.09
CA ALA A 144 -22.65 7.42 -29.39
C ALA A 144 -22.24 6.24 -28.49
N VAL A 145 -21.31 5.41 -28.96
CA VAL A 145 -20.76 4.29 -28.18
C VAL A 145 -20.01 4.82 -26.95
N ALA A 146 -19.11 5.78 -27.13
CA ALA A 146 -18.36 6.39 -26.03
C ALA A 146 -19.29 7.07 -25.02
N GLN A 147 -20.33 7.76 -25.48
CA GLN A 147 -21.36 8.35 -24.62
C GLN A 147 -22.07 7.31 -23.75
N SER A 148 -22.28 6.09 -24.24
CA SER A 148 -22.89 5.00 -23.48
C SER A 148 -21.94 4.32 -22.49
N MET A 149 -20.62 4.48 -22.66
CA MET A 149 -19.59 3.82 -21.87
C MET A 149 -19.02 4.71 -20.77
N LEU A 150 -18.82 6.00 -21.05
CA LEU A 150 -18.30 6.96 -20.07
C LEU A 150 -19.30 7.10 -18.92
N GLY A 151 -18.79 6.99 -17.69
CA GLY A 151 -19.59 6.97 -16.47
C GLY A 151 -20.20 5.60 -16.13
N MET A 152 -20.07 4.58 -16.99
CA MET A 152 -20.45 3.21 -16.64
C MET A 152 -19.61 2.71 -15.45
N LYS A 153 -20.22 1.91 -14.58
CA LYS A 153 -19.51 1.19 -13.52
C LYS A 153 -18.99 -0.14 -14.05
N ALA A 154 -17.68 -0.36 -13.97
CA ALA A 154 -17.01 -1.60 -14.33
C ALA A 154 -16.25 -2.14 -13.10
N GLY A 155 -16.79 -3.20 -12.48
CA GLY A 155 -16.35 -3.61 -11.14
C GLY A 155 -16.64 -2.51 -10.12
N ASN A 156 -15.64 -2.09 -9.35
CA ASN A 156 -15.75 -0.94 -8.44
C ASN A 156 -15.27 0.39 -9.06
N PHE A 157 -14.86 0.38 -10.33
CA PHE A 157 -14.33 1.55 -11.02
C PHE A 157 -15.41 2.21 -11.88
N ALA A 158 -15.43 3.54 -11.90
CA ALA A 158 -16.19 4.28 -12.90
C ALA A 158 -15.30 4.48 -14.15
N VAL A 159 -15.88 4.26 -15.33
CA VAL A 159 -15.16 4.47 -16.59
C VAL A 159 -15.06 5.98 -16.86
N SER A 160 -13.86 6.54 -16.70
CA SER A 160 -13.55 7.95 -16.96
C SER A 160 -12.94 8.18 -18.36
N GLU A 161 -12.43 7.13 -19.00
CA GLU A 161 -11.82 7.20 -20.32
C GLU A 161 -12.09 5.94 -21.16
N VAL A 162 -12.12 6.13 -22.47
CA VAL A 162 -12.21 5.07 -23.47
C VAL A 162 -11.04 5.16 -24.45
N LEU A 163 -10.64 4.02 -25.00
CA LEU A 163 -9.65 3.89 -26.05
C LEU A 163 -10.38 3.64 -27.38
N VAL A 164 -10.14 4.50 -28.36
CA VAL A 164 -10.68 4.39 -29.73
C VAL A 164 -9.56 3.94 -30.65
N GLU A 165 -9.71 2.76 -31.26
CA GLU A 165 -8.69 2.13 -32.11
C GLU A 165 -9.26 1.72 -33.46
N GLU A 166 -8.39 1.57 -34.45
CA GLU A 166 -8.77 0.98 -35.73
C GLU A 166 -9.26 -0.46 -35.54
N ARG A 167 -10.27 -0.85 -36.31
CA ARG A 167 -10.74 -2.23 -36.34
C ARG A 167 -9.75 -3.11 -37.12
N LEU A 168 -9.21 -4.12 -36.44
CA LEU A 168 -8.34 -5.12 -37.07
C LEU A 168 -9.15 -6.17 -37.84
N GLU A 169 -8.61 -6.60 -38.98
CA GLU A 169 -9.06 -7.81 -39.67
C GLU A 169 -8.32 -9.03 -39.13
N ILE A 170 -8.91 -9.69 -38.14
CA ILE A 170 -8.30 -10.80 -37.39
C ILE A 170 -8.35 -12.09 -38.22
N ASN A 171 -7.22 -12.79 -38.31
CA ASN A 171 -7.10 -14.15 -38.85
C ASN A 171 -6.95 -15.18 -37.72
N ARG A 172 -6.06 -14.91 -36.76
CA ARG A 172 -5.89 -15.71 -35.54
C ARG A 172 -5.69 -14.86 -34.31
N GLU A 173 -6.07 -15.42 -33.18
CA GLU A 173 -5.84 -14.86 -31.85
C GLU A 173 -4.94 -15.82 -31.06
N LEU A 174 -3.95 -15.28 -30.37
CA LEU A 174 -3.07 -16.00 -29.46
C LEU A 174 -3.19 -15.37 -28.07
N PHE A 175 -2.89 -16.17 -27.04
CA PHE A 175 -2.77 -15.72 -25.67
C PHE A 175 -1.32 -15.74 -25.24
N VAL A 176 -0.78 -14.61 -24.80
CA VAL A 176 0.59 -14.50 -24.29
C VAL A 176 0.55 -13.80 -22.94
N SER A 177 0.92 -14.47 -21.87
CA SER A 177 1.03 -13.86 -20.54
C SER A 177 2.36 -14.21 -19.89
N LEU A 178 2.98 -13.23 -19.25
CA LEU A 178 4.08 -13.44 -18.33
C LEU A 178 3.58 -13.09 -16.92
N SER A 179 3.78 -13.99 -15.96
CA SER A 179 3.47 -13.75 -14.56
C SER A 179 4.52 -14.36 -13.65
N ILE A 180 4.70 -13.80 -12.46
CA ILE A 180 5.51 -14.45 -11.42
C ILE A 180 4.74 -15.65 -10.85
N ASP A 181 5.34 -16.83 -10.92
CA ASP A 181 4.83 -18.06 -10.30
C ASP A 181 5.60 -18.31 -8.99
N ASP A 182 4.89 -18.15 -7.86
CA ASP A 182 5.48 -18.30 -6.53
C ASP A 182 5.96 -19.73 -6.24
N ALA A 183 5.28 -20.74 -6.81
CA ALA A 183 5.66 -22.15 -6.63
C ALA A 183 6.92 -22.49 -7.44
N ALA A 184 7.01 -22.00 -8.68
CA ALA A 184 8.22 -22.12 -9.49
C ALA A 184 9.36 -21.20 -9.03
N ARG A 185 9.03 -20.16 -8.26
CA ARG A 185 9.92 -19.04 -7.88
C ARG A 185 10.59 -18.40 -9.09
N ALA A 186 9.83 -18.27 -10.17
CA ALA A 186 10.31 -17.80 -11.45
C ALA A 186 9.20 -17.08 -12.23
N PRO A 187 9.54 -16.17 -13.14
CA PRO A 187 8.59 -15.74 -14.15
C PRO A 187 8.21 -16.93 -15.04
N VAL A 188 6.93 -17.08 -15.34
CA VAL A 188 6.41 -18.13 -16.21
C VAL A 188 5.68 -17.48 -17.38
N LEU A 189 6.06 -17.89 -18.59
CA LEU A 189 5.34 -17.60 -19.82
C LEU A 189 4.19 -18.60 -19.97
N LEU A 190 3.00 -18.07 -20.18
CA LEU A 190 1.79 -18.80 -20.54
C LEU A 190 1.46 -18.49 -22.00
N LEU A 191 1.50 -19.51 -22.84
CA LEU A 191 1.28 -19.40 -24.29
C LEU A 191 0.10 -20.27 -24.72
N GLY A 192 -1.00 -19.62 -25.12
CA GLY A 192 -2.12 -20.25 -25.80
C GLY A 192 -2.07 -19.97 -27.30
N LEU A 193 -2.06 -21.02 -28.11
CA LEU A 193 -2.04 -20.91 -29.58
C LEU A 193 -3.46 -20.75 -30.19
N GLU A 194 -4.46 -20.81 -29.33
CA GLU A 194 -5.87 -20.53 -29.60
C GLU A 194 -6.35 -19.53 -28.54
N GLY A 195 -6.16 -18.24 -28.80
CA GLY A 195 -6.44 -17.13 -27.88
C GLY A 195 -7.92 -16.68 -27.88
N GLY A 196 -8.15 -15.50 -27.32
CA GLY A 196 -9.48 -14.87 -27.22
C GLY A 196 -10.18 -15.13 -25.88
N SER A 197 -11.50 -14.97 -25.87
CA SER A 197 -12.33 -15.21 -24.67
C SER A 197 -12.25 -16.67 -24.20
N GLY A 198 -12.38 -16.91 -22.89
CA GLY A 198 -12.46 -18.27 -22.32
C GLY A 198 -11.13 -19.01 -22.23
N ILE A 199 -10.01 -18.31 -22.07
CA ILE A 199 -8.70 -18.93 -21.82
C ILE A 199 -8.64 -19.57 -20.42
N GLU A 200 -9.36 -18.98 -19.45
CA GLU A 200 -9.45 -19.46 -18.06
C GLU A 200 -10.04 -20.87 -17.99
N ASP A 201 -11.04 -21.17 -18.84
CA ASP A 201 -11.67 -22.49 -18.97
C ASP A 201 -10.82 -23.49 -19.79
N ARG A 202 -9.74 -23.01 -20.42
CA ARG A 202 -8.84 -23.79 -21.29
C ARG A 202 -7.41 -23.84 -20.75
N ALA A 203 -7.26 -23.82 -19.43
CA ALA A 203 -5.95 -23.84 -18.77
C ALA A 203 -5.04 -25.01 -19.23
N GLU A 204 -5.62 -26.17 -19.56
CA GLU A 204 -4.88 -27.34 -20.07
C GLU A 204 -4.31 -27.14 -21.49
N ALA A 205 -4.88 -26.24 -22.28
CA ALA A 205 -4.42 -25.93 -23.64
C ALA A 205 -3.26 -24.91 -23.67
N VAL A 206 -2.96 -24.29 -22.52
CA VAL A 206 -1.92 -23.26 -22.38
C VAL A 206 -0.59 -23.91 -22.04
N THR A 207 0.42 -23.61 -22.86
CA THR A 207 1.80 -24.06 -22.60
C THR A 207 2.45 -23.18 -21.56
N ARG A 208 3.04 -23.81 -20.54
CA ARG A 208 3.83 -23.14 -19.52
C ARG A 208 5.31 -23.29 -19.84
N ILE A 209 6.02 -22.18 -19.99
CA ILE A 209 7.47 -22.15 -20.20
C ILE A 209 8.06 -21.30 -19.08
N ALA A 210 8.81 -21.92 -18.18
CA ALA A 210 9.51 -21.18 -17.14
C ALA A 210 10.62 -20.32 -17.76
N ALA A 211 10.73 -19.07 -17.32
CA ALA A 211 11.81 -18.18 -17.69
C ALA A 211 12.83 -18.12 -16.56
N HIS A 212 14.11 -18.17 -16.90
CA HIS A 212 15.17 -17.94 -15.93
C HIS A 212 15.22 -16.44 -15.57
N PRO A 213 15.30 -16.05 -14.28
CA PRO A 213 15.32 -14.63 -13.91
C PRO A 213 16.46 -13.82 -14.54
N VAL A 214 17.59 -14.47 -14.85
CA VAL A 214 18.75 -13.83 -15.47
C VAL A 214 18.71 -13.94 -17.00
N ASP A 215 18.54 -15.17 -17.51
CA ASP A 215 18.69 -15.47 -18.94
C ASP A 215 17.41 -15.26 -19.75
N GLY A 216 16.27 -15.19 -19.06
CA GLY A 216 14.95 -14.98 -19.63
C GLY A 216 14.29 -16.26 -20.14
N ILE A 217 13.42 -16.10 -21.14
CA ILE A 217 12.71 -17.22 -21.76
C ILE A 217 13.71 -18.11 -22.51
N ASP A 218 13.62 -19.42 -22.27
CA ASP A 218 14.34 -20.43 -23.05
C ASP A 218 13.89 -20.35 -24.51
N ARG A 219 14.83 -19.93 -25.38
CA ARG A 219 14.60 -19.70 -26.80
C ARG A 219 14.31 -21.00 -27.54
N ASP A 220 15.04 -22.06 -27.24
CA ASP A 220 14.90 -23.34 -27.93
C ASP A 220 13.55 -23.97 -27.56
N ALA A 221 13.18 -23.93 -26.28
CA ALA A 221 11.88 -24.41 -25.82
C ALA A 221 10.71 -23.62 -26.45
N LEU A 222 10.82 -22.28 -26.52
CA LEU A 222 9.82 -21.44 -27.17
C LEU A 222 9.74 -21.74 -28.68
N ARG A 223 10.89 -21.82 -29.35
CA ARG A 223 10.98 -22.07 -30.78
C ARG A 223 10.37 -23.41 -31.15
N ASP A 224 10.77 -24.47 -30.45
CA ASP A 224 10.21 -25.81 -30.61
C ASP A 224 8.70 -25.83 -30.45
N ARG A 225 8.16 -25.09 -29.47
CA ARG A 225 6.72 -25.00 -29.27
C ARG A 225 6.01 -24.31 -30.43
N LEU A 226 6.56 -23.20 -30.94
CA LEU A 226 5.98 -22.47 -32.05
C LEU A 226 6.07 -23.28 -33.36
N GLU A 227 7.16 -23.99 -33.61
CA GLU A 227 7.34 -24.81 -34.82
C GLU A 227 6.44 -26.05 -34.85
N ARG A 228 6.06 -26.59 -33.69
CA ARG A 228 5.09 -27.69 -33.57
C ARG A 228 3.63 -27.23 -33.60
N SER A 229 3.39 -25.92 -33.64
CA SER A 229 2.05 -25.35 -33.73
C SER A 229 1.49 -25.38 -35.15
N THR A 230 0.24 -24.95 -35.30
CA THR A 230 -0.38 -24.74 -36.62
C THR A 230 -0.10 -23.35 -37.20
N LEU A 231 0.80 -22.56 -36.59
CA LEU A 231 1.17 -21.23 -37.09
C LEU A 231 1.86 -21.32 -38.46
N PRO A 232 1.58 -20.39 -39.39
CA PRO A 232 2.34 -20.26 -40.62
C PRO A 232 3.83 -20.08 -40.30
N ARG A 233 4.71 -20.80 -41.01
CA ARG A 233 6.15 -20.84 -40.72
C ARG A 233 6.80 -19.46 -40.82
N GLU A 234 6.34 -18.67 -41.76
CA GLU A 234 6.77 -17.29 -42.01
C GLU A 234 6.44 -16.32 -40.86
N LEU A 235 5.47 -16.65 -40.00
CA LEU A 235 5.08 -15.81 -38.86
C LEU A 235 5.77 -16.20 -37.54
N ILE A 236 6.43 -17.37 -37.49
CA ILE A 236 7.03 -17.88 -36.25
C ILE A 236 8.03 -16.88 -35.67
N ASP A 237 8.92 -16.33 -36.50
CA ASP A 237 9.94 -15.36 -36.05
C ASP A 237 9.29 -14.07 -35.50
N GLU A 238 8.17 -13.63 -36.06
CA GLU A 238 7.48 -12.42 -35.62
C GLU A 238 6.73 -12.64 -34.31
N VAL A 239 6.05 -13.78 -34.16
CA VAL A 239 5.41 -14.20 -32.91
C VAL A 239 6.45 -14.38 -31.81
N GLU A 240 7.58 -15.02 -32.10
CA GLU A 240 8.69 -15.19 -31.16
C GLU A 240 9.26 -13.84 -30.69
N ARG A 241 9.49 -12.90 -31.63
CA ARG A 241 9.91 -11.53 -31.31
C ARG A 241 8.91 -10.82 -30.41
N ALA A 242 7.60 -10.97 -30.68
CA ALA A 242 6.56 -10.38 -29.85
C ALA A 242 6.57 -10.95 -28.42
N ILE A 243 6.72 -12.28 -28.26
CA ILE A 243 6.79 -12.94 -26.95
C ILE A 243 8.02 -12.47 -26.16
N HIS A 244 9.20 -12.37 -26.80
CA HIS A 244 10.38 -11.81 -26.15
C HIS A 244 10.22 -10.33 -25.77
N ALA A 245 9.49 -9.56 -26.58
CA ALA A 245 9.17 -8.17 -26.26
C ALA A 245 8.21 -8.05 -25.06
N VAL A 246 7.25 -8.97 -24.89
CA VAL A 246 6.43 -9.06 -23.66
C VAL A 246 7.31 -9.31 -22.44
N PHE A 247 8.23 -10.28 -22.50
CA PHE A 247 9.16 -10.55 -21.40
C PHE A 247 10.02 -9.34 -21.05
N ARG A 248 10.61 -8.71 -22.07
CA ARG A 248 11.43 -7.51 -21.89
C ARG A 248 10.62 -6.36 -21.30
N THR A 249 9.38 -6.18 -21.72
CA THR A 249 8.47 -5.19 -21.14
C THR A 249 8.30 -5.45 -19.66
N ALA A 250 7.93 -6.67 -19.27
CA ALA A 250 7.74 -7.04 -17.87
C ALA A 250 9.00 -6.80 -17.04
N ARG A 251 10.18 -7.20 -17.54
CA ARG A 251 11.45 -7.01 -16.83
C ARG A 251 11.83 -5.54 -16.66
N GLU A 252 11.65 -4.72 -17.70
CA GLU A 252 12.10 -3.32 -17.69
C GLU A 252 11.18 -2.39 -16.90
N CYS A 253 9.89 -2.72 -16.79
CA CYS A 253 8.95 -1.98 -15.93
C CYS A 253 8.68 -2.68 -14.58
N GLU A 254 9.46 -3.73 -14.28
CA GLU A 254 9.34 -4.55 -13.06
C GLU A 254 7.89 -4.99 -12.79
N ALA A 255 7.23 -5.49 -13.84
CA ALA A 255 5.86 -5.96 -13.78
C ALA A 255 5.75 -7.31 -13.07
N ARG A 256 4.75 -7.44 -12.20
CA ARG A 256 4.33 -8.72 -11.64
C ARG A 256 3.59 -9.57 -12.67
N SER A 257 2.90 -8.91 -13.61
CA SER A 257 2.31 -9.57 -14.77
C SER A 257 2.18 -8.66 -15.99
N VAL A 258 2.37 -9.25 -17.17
CA VAL A 258 2.05 -8.66 -18.48
C VAL A 258 1.28 -9.68 -19.28
N GLU A 259 0.03 -9.38 -19.59
CA GLU A 259 -0.85 -10.23 -20.39
C GLU A 259 -1.21 -9.51 -21.68
N VAL A 260 -1.09 -10.19 -22.81
CA VAL A 260 -1.51 -9.77 -24.15
C VAL A 260 -2.57 -10.76 -24.63
N ASN A 261 -3.84 -10.35 -24.54
CA ASN A 261 -4.97 -11.22 -24.85
C ASN A 261 -6.10 -10.47 -25.59
N PRO A 262 -6.14 -10.49 -26.93
CA PRO A 262 -5.33 -11.34 -27.81
C PRO A 262 -4.06 -10.65 -28.35
N LEU A 263 -3.01 -11.46 -28.56
CA LEU A 263 -1.99 -11.18 -29.57
C LEU A 263 -2.54 -11.67 -30.91
N VAL A 264 -2.83 -10.74 -31.81
CA VAL A 264 -3.54 -10.98 -33.08
C VAL A 264 -2.55 -11.20 -34.21
N ILE A 265 -2.87 -12.16 -35.07
CA ILE A 265 -2.36 -12.25 -36.44
C ILE A 265 -3.47 -11.74 -37.36
N THR A 266 -3.21 -10.66 -38.08
CA THR A 266 -4.17 -10.07 -39.02
C THR A 266 -4.20 -10.84 -40.35
N LYS A 267 -5.23 -10.61 -41.17
CA LYS A 267 -5.35 -11.23 -42.50
C LYS A 267 -4.21 -10.85 -43.45
N ASP A 268 -3.63 -9.67 -43.28
CA ASP A 268 -2.46 -9.20 -44.02
C ASP A 268 -1.12 -9.64 -43.38
N GLY A 269 -1.16 -10.55 -42.40
CA GLY A 269 0.03 -11.23 -41.87
C GLY A 269 0.84 -10.43 -40.84
N ARG A 270 0.27 -9.40 -40.20
CA ARG A 270 0.94 -8.64 -39.13
C ARG A 270 0.64 -9.24 -37.76
N VAL A 271 1.62 -9.26 -36.86
CA VAL A 271 1.46 -9.63 -35.46
C VAL A 271 1.27 -8.37 -34.62
N MET A 272 0.12 -8.25 -33.94
CA MET A 272 -0.26 -7.03 -33.21
C MET A 272 -0.81 -7.35 -31.81
N ALA A 273 -0.46 -6.57 -30.79
CA ALA A 273 -1.10 -6.63 -29.47
C ALA A 273 -2.44 -5.89 -29.53
N ALA A 274 -3.54 -6.64 -29.68
CA ALA A 274 -4.88 -6.06 -29.77
C ALA A 274 -5.45 -5.66 -28.42
N ASP A 275 -4.98 -6.26 -27.33
CA ASP A 275 -5.28 -5.89 -25.95
C ASP A 275 -4.06 -6.19 -25.06
N CYS A 276 -3.93 -5.48 -23.94
CA CYS A 276 -2.97 -5.84 -22.92
C CYS A 276 -3.39 -5.40 -21.51
N ARG A 277 -2.90 -6.13 -20.52
CA ARG A 277 -2.98 -5.82 -19.10
C ARG A 277 -1.60 -5.88 -18.47
N VAL A 278 -1.25 -4.87 -17.69
CA VAL A 278 0.04 -4.79 -16.99
C VAL A 278 -0.21 -4.45 -15.52
N THR A 279 0.31 -5.29 -14.63
CA THR A 279 0.37 -5.04 -13.19
C THR A 279 1.83 -4.87 -12.78
N ILE A 280 2.13 -3.73 -12.15
CA ILE A 280 3.49 -3.37 -11.71
C ILE A 280 3.71 -3.92 -10.30
N ASP A 281 4.93 -4.36 -9.98
CA ASP A 281 5.30 -4.62 -8.59
C ASP A 281 5.22 -3.30 -7.80
N ASP A 282 4.38 -3.27 -6.76
CA ASP A 282 4.17 -2.08 -5.94
C ASP A 282 5.46 -1.62 -5.25
N TYR A 283 6.39 -2.54 -4.95
CA TYR A 283 7.72 -2.21 -4.43
C TYR A 283 8.69 -1.64 -5.48
N ALA A 284 8.33 -1.67 -6.77
CA ALA A 284 9.14 -1.12 -7.84
C ALA A 284 8.67 0.28 -8.29
N VAL A 285 7.44 0.68 -7.97
CA VAL A 285 6.83 1.92 -8.46
C VAL A 285 7.71 3.17 -8.27
N PHE A 286 8.40 3.29 -7.13
CA PHE A 286 9.27 4.45 -6.86
C PHE A 286 10.46 4.57 -7.83
N ARG A 287 10.87 3.47 -8.49
CA ARG A 287 11.91 3.46 -9.53
C ARG A 287 11.37 3.78 -10.92
N HIS A 288 10.06 3.86 -11.06
CA HIS A 288 9.33 4.05 -12.30
C HIS A 288 8.41 5.28 -12.29
N PRO A 289 8.92 6.49 -11.99
CA PRO A 289 8.11 7.71 -11.97
C PRO A 289 7.45 8.00 -13.33
N GLU A 290 8.05 7.52 -14.42
CA GLU A 290 7.55 7.68 -15.78
C GLU A 290 6.21 6.96 -16.03
N LEU A 291 5.82 6.01 -15.18
CA LEU A 291 4.54 5.31 -15.27
C LEU A 291 3.36 6.11 -14.72
N GLY A 292 3.62 7.21 -13.99
CA GLY A 292 2.57 8.08 -13.46
C GLY A 292 1.67 7.43 -12.40
N ILE A 293 2.18 6.40 -11.69
CA ILE A 293 1.46 5.74 -10.61
C ILE A 293 1.60 6.58 -9.33
N GLU A 294 0.49 7.11 -8.84
CA GLU A 294 0.44 7.95 -7.63
C GLU A 294 0.47 7.10 -6.35
N ILE A 295 -0.27 5.99 -6.35
CA ILE A 295 -0.40 5.10 -5.21
C ILE A 295 0.21 3.75 -5.58
N ALA A 296 1.36 3.45 -4.99
CA ALA A 296 2.03 2.17 -5.08
C ALA A 296 1.33 1.10 -4.24
N ARG A 297 0.06 0.81 -4.55
CA ARG A 297 -0.77 -0.27 -3.97
C ARG A 297 -1.68 -0.82 -5.05
N GLU A 298 -1.99 -2.12 -4.97
CA GLU A 298 -3.01 -2.74 -5.82
C GLU A 298 -4.37 -2.71 -5.09
N LEU A 299 -5.15 -1.64 -5.28
CA LEU A 299 -6.50 -1.49 -4.71
C LEU A 299 -7.55 -1.94 -5.72
N ASP A 300 -8.58 -2.66 -5.29
CA ASP A 300 -9.68 -3.15 -6.13
C ASP A 300 -10.73 -2.08 -6.49
N HIS A 301 -10.47 -0.82 -6.14
CA HIS A 301 -11.29 0.35 -6.41
C HIS A 301 -10.38 1.61 -6.59
N PRO A 302 -10.89 2.73 -7.16
CA PRO A 302 -10.12 3.97 -7.19
C PRO A 302 -9.78 4.40 -5.76
N PRO A 303 -8.54 4.85 -5.49
CA PRO A 303 -8.14 5.21 -4.13
C PRO A 303 -9.08 6.26 -3.52
N THR A 304 -9.63 5.94 -2.36
CA THR A 304 -10.54 6.85 -1.66
C THR A 304 -9.80 8.05 -1.06
N ALA A 305 -10.55 9.06 -0.60
CA ALA A 305 -9.97 10.20 0.09
C ALA A 305 -9.16 9.76 1.33
N LEU A 306 -9.68 8.80 2.11
CA LEU A 306 -8.99 8.30 3.31
C LEU A 306 -7.73 7.51 2.96
N GLU A 307 -7.76 6.72 1.89
CA GLU A 307 -6.60 5.95 1.42
C GLU A 307 -5.47 6.86 0.92
N ARG A 308 -5.80 7.96 0.23
CA ARG A 308 -4.79 8.97 -0.18
C ARG A 308 -4.14 9.65 1.02
N ILE A 309 -4.95 10.02 2.01
CA ILE A 309 -4.45 10.63 3.25
C ILE A 309 -3.54 9.64 3.97
N ALA A 310 -3.96 8.38 4.10
CA ALA A 310 -3.15 7.33 4.72
C ALA A 310 -1.83 7.10 3.97
N TYR A 311 -1.88 7.03 2.64
CA TYR A 311 -0.68 6.87 1.81
C TYR A 311 0.28 8.04 1.97
N ALA A 312 -0.22 9.29 1.99
CA ALA A 312 0.61 10.47 2.24
C ALA A 312 1.29 10.44 3.61
N VAL A 313 0.58 10.00 4.66
CA VAL A 313 1.18 9.83 6.00
C VAL A 313 2.27 8.76 5.99
N GLU A 314 2.04 7.63 5.32
CA GLU A 314 3.05 6.57 5.20
C GLU A 314 4.31 7.03 4.48
N GLN A 315 4.16 7.79 3.39
CA GLN A 315 5.30 8.32 2.64
C GLN A 315 6.08 9.40 3.42
N ALA A 316 5.43 10.11 4.35
CA ALA A 316 6.04 11.19 5.13
C ALA A 316 6.75 10.73 6.43
N ASP A 317 6.64 9.46 6.81
CA ASP A 317 7.35 8.92 7.99
C ASP A 317 7.80 7.49 7.67
N HIS A 318 9.11 7.24 7.53
CA HIS A 318 9.62 5.91 7.19
C HIS A 318 9.75 4.97 8.41
N ARG A 319 9.40 5.43 9.62
CA ARG A 319 9.45 4.60 10.84
C ARG A 319 8.22 3.71 10.92
N GLY A 320 8.44 2.40 10.84
CA GLY A 320 7.38 1.41 10.78
C GLY A 320 6.49 1.53 9.54
N THR A 321 5.55 0.62 9.43
CA THR A 321 4.57 0.54 8.34
C THR A 321 3.29 1.23 8.75
N PHE A 322 2.64 1.90 7.81
CA PHE A 322 1.23 2.29 7.86
C PHE A 322 0.52 1.89 6.56
N TYR A 323 -0.15 0.75 6.61
CA TYR A 323 -1.04 0.31 5.54
C TYR A 323 -2.49 0.62 5.93
N PHE A 324 -3.27 1.07 4.95
CA PHE A 324 -4.71 1.31 5.11
C PHE A 324 -5.40 1.04 3.77
N ALA A 325 -6.49 0.28 3.80
CA ALA A 325 -7.38 0.07 2.68
C ALA A 325 -8.82 -0.03 3.19
N GLU A 326 -9.76 0.63 2.52
CA GLU A 326 -11.19 0.44 2.81
C GLU A 326 -11.65 -0.90 2.22
N LEU A 327 -12.46 -1.64 2.98
CA LEU A 327 -12.96 -2.93 2.52
C LEU A 327 -14.33 -2.76 1.82
N PRO A 328 -14.59 -3.51 0.73
CA PRO A 328 -15.87 -3.47 0.04
C PRO A 328 -17.04 -3.78 0.97
N ARG A 329 -18.11 -2.98 0.86
CA ARG A 329 -19.35 -3.14 1.64
C ARG A 329 -20.43 -3.77 0.76
N SER A 330 -20.90 -4.97 1.07
CA SER A 330 -21.96 -5.64 0.31
C SER A 330 -23.35 -5.12 0.69
N GLY A 331 -23.85 -4.14 -0.05
CA GLY A 331 -25.28 -3.96 -0.37
C GLY A 331 -26.31 -3.69 0.76
N LYS A 332 -25.94 -3.72 2.04
CA LYS A 332 -26.76 -3.26 3.16
C LYS A 332 -25.90 -2.46 4.14
N PRO A 333 -26.46 -1.48 4.86
CA PRO A 333 -25.77 -0.90 6.01
C PRO A 333 -25.49 -2.05 6.99
N ASP A 334 -24.21 -2.38 7.15
CA ASP A 334 -23.84 -3.36 8.13
C ASP A 334 -24.05 -2.76 9.52
N GLU A 335 -25.08 -3.23 10.24
CA GLU A 335 -25.37 -2.79 11.61
C GLU A 335 -24.24 -3.12 12.59
N ARG A 336 -23.23 -3.89 12.16
CA ARG A 336 -22.05 -4.34 12.90
C ARG A 336 -20.73 -3.89 12.24
N LEU A 337 -20.75 -2.76 11.54
CA LEU A 337 -19.55 -2.17 10.94
C LEU A 337 -18.56 -1.67 12.01
N ILE A 338 -17.28 -2.05 11.94
CA ILE A 338 -16.26 -1.63 12.93
C ILE A 338 -15.00 -1.09 12.27
N GLY A 339 -14.30 -0.18 12.95
CA GLY A 339 -12.94 0.21 12.57
C GLY A 339 -11.94 -0.85 13.04
N PHE A 340 -11.05 -1.29 12.16
CA PHE A 340 -10.05 -2.31 12.48
C PHE A 340 -8.63 -1.72 12.42
N HIS A 341 -7.83 -1.97 13.46
CA HIS A 341 -6.46 -1.49 13.59
C HIS A 341 -5.48 -2.64 13.87
N GLY A 342 -4.85 -3.15 12.82
CA GLY A 342 -3.85 -4.20 12.92
C GLY A 342 -2.48 -3.69 13.40
N ALA A 343 -1.74 -4.57 14.09
CA ALA A 343 -0.33 -4.38 14.40
C ALA A 343 0.48 -5.65 14.07
N GLY A 344 0.85 -5.78 12.79
CA GLY A 344 1.59 -6.87 12.17
C GLY A 344 0.69 -7.76 11.33
N GLY A 345 1.07 -7.99 10.05
CA GLY A 345 0.29 -8.72 9.05
C GLY A 345 -0.41 -9.99 9.55
N GLY A 346 0.33 -11.09 9.76
CA GLY A 346 -0.29 -12.39 10.12
C GLY A 346 -1.12 -12.36 11.42
N GLY A 347 -0.64 -11.67 12.47
CA GLY A 347 -1.33 -11.59 13.75
C GLY A 347 -2.59 -10.72 13.73
N SER A 348 -2.56 -9.64 12.96
CA SER A 348 -3.72 -8.80 12.73
C SER A 348 -4.78 -9.54 11.92
N MET A 349 -4.42 -10.27 10.86
CA MET A 349 -5.38 -11.09 10.09
C MET A 349 -6.07 -12.15 10.96
N MET A 350 -5.32 -12.86 11.82
CA MET A 350 -5.92 -13.79 12.79
C MET A 350 -6.92 -13.10 13.74
N SER A 351 -6.65 -11.84 14.11
CA SER A 351 -7.53 -11.07 14.98
C SER A 351 -8.75 -10.52 14.24
N MET A 352 -8.60 -10.21 12.95
CA MET A 352 -9.69 -9.88 12.06
C MET A 352 -10.64 -11.07 11.89
N ASP A 353 -10.11 -12.29 11.70
CA ASP A 353 -10.93 -13.51 11.66
C ASP A 353 -11.70 -13.73 12.97
N ALA A 354 -11.08 -13.43 14.12
CA ALA A 354 -11.72 -13.54 15.42
C ALA A 354 -12.91 -12.58 15.55
N VAL A 355 -12.78 -11.32 15.13
CA VAL A 355 -13.87 -10.34 15.22
C VAL A 355 -14.95 -10.59 14.16
N VAL A 356 -14.60 -11.08 12.97
CA VAL A 356 -15.55 -11.54 11.95
C VAL A 356 -16.38 -12.72 12.45
N ARG A 357 -15.76 -13.66 13.19
CA ARG A 357 -16.47 -14.79 13.81
C ARG A 357 -17.48 -14.37 14.87
N GLU A 358 -17.28 -13.20 15.49
CA GLU A 358 -18.25 -12.58 16.40
C GLU A 358 -19.37 -11.81 15.65
N GLY A 359 -19.39 -11.89 14.32
CA GLY A 359 -20.41 -11.32 13.45
C GLY A 359 -20.21 -9.85 13.10
N PHE A 360 -19.00 -9.31 13.29
CA PHE A 360 -18.66 -7.95 12.87
C PHE A 360 -18.13 -7.90 11.45
N THR A 361 -18.30 -6.75 10.82
CA THR A 361 -17.71 -6.47 9.50
C THR A 361 -16.70 -5.35 9.64
N PRO A 362 -15.42 -5.62 9.39
CA PRO A 362 -14.40 -4.57 9.36
C PRO A 362 -14.67 -3.59 8.20
N ALA A 363 -14.67 -2.30 8.50
CA ALA A 363 -14.81 -1.23 7.50
C ALA A 363 -13.54 -1.05 6.65
N ASN A 364 -12.40 -1.39 7.24
CA ASN A 364 -11.09 -1.23 6.66
C ASN A 364 -10.17 -2.39 7.09
N PHE A 365 -9.06 -2.52 6.39
CA PHE A 365 -7.85 -3.13 6.94
C PHE A 365 -6.84 -2.01 7.21
N CYS A 366 -6.17 -2.07 8.35
CA CYS A 366 -5.09 -1.16 8.71
C CYS A 366 -3.96 -1.97 9.35
N ASP A 367 -2.71 -1.63 9.06
CA ASP A 367 -1.55 -2.19 9.75
C ASP A 367 -0.58 -1.08 10.17
N THR A 368 -0.36 -0.94 11.48
CA THR A 368 0.73 -0.14 12.04
C THR A 368 1.77 -1.04 12.69
N SER A 369 2.70 -1.55 11.90
CA SER A 369 3.74 -2.50 12.33
C SER A 369 5.15 -1.94 12.12
N GLY A 370 6.20 -2.73 12.37
CA GLY A 370 7.59 -2.28 12.17
C GLY A 370 8.10 -1.16 13.09
N ASN A 371 7.53 -0.99 14.29
CA ASN A 371 7.86 0.08 15.25
C ASN A 371 7.46 1.49 14.76
N PRO A 372 6.16 1.74 14.53
CA PRO A 372 5.68 3.02 14.05
C PRO A 372 5.83 4.12 15.12
N SER A 373 5.94 5.37 14.68
CA SER A 373 5.90 6.52 15.59
C SER A 373 4.51 6.69 16.22
N ALA A 374 4.44 7.33 17.39
CA ALA A 374 3.14 7.64 18.01
C ALA A 374 2.30 8.58 17.12
N ALA A 375 2.95 9.47 16.36
CA ALA A 375 2.30 10.35 15.39
C ALA A 375 1.65 9.55 14.23
N LYS A 376 2.34 8.53 13.71
CA LYS A 376 1.80 7.63 12.68
C LYS A 376 0.60 6.83 13.19
N VAL A 377 0.68 6.29 14.41
CA VAL A 377 -0.44 5.57 15.05
C VAL A 377 -1.63 6.50 15.33
N TYR A 378 -1.36 7.73 15.77
CA TYR A 378 -2.39 8.78 15.93
C TYR A 378 -3.10 9.06 14.60
N ALA A 379 -2.35 9.23 13.51
CA ALA A 379 -2.92 9.50 12.19
C ALA A 379 -3.77 8.32 11.69
N ALA A 380 -3.28 7.09 11.84
CA ALA A 380 -4.03 5.87 11.51
C ALA A 380 -5.37 5.80 12.27
N ALA A 381 -5.36 6.06 13.58
CA ALA A 381 -6.56 6.06 14.40
C ALA A 381 -7.56 7.16 13.97
N ARG A 382 -7.08 8.38 13.67
CA ARG A 382 -7.90 9.47 13.14
C ARG A 382 -8.57 9.12 11.81
N ILE A 383 -7.85 8.48 10.90
CA ILE A 383 -8.34 8.04 9.58
C ILE A 383 -9.40 6.93 9.75
N ILE A 384 -9.15 5.94 10.62
CA ILE A 384 -10.12 4.89 10.91
C ILE A 384 -11.41 5.47 11.49
N LEU A 385 -11.29 6.39 12.46
CA LEU A 385 -12.43 7.04 13.12
C LEU A 385 -13.23 7.98 12.21
N ALA A 386 -12.65 8.40 11.08
CA ALA A 386 -13.34 9.22 10.09
C ALA A 386 -14.36 8.42 9.26
N GLN A 387 -14.25 7.09 9.23
CA GLN A 387 -15.15 6.23 8.47
C GLN A 387 -16.58 6.30 9.03
N PRO A 388 -17.60 6.54 8.20
CA PRO A 388 -18.96 6.68 8.67
C PRO A 388 -19.55 5.34 9.09
N GLY A 389 -20.33 5.36 10.18
CA GLY A 389 -21.16 4.23 10.61
C GLY A 389 -20.44 3.16 11.43
N ILE A 390 -19.15 3.32 11.73
CA ILE A 390 -18.46 2.38 12.62
C ILE A 390 -19.05 2.44 14.04
N ILE A 391 -19.26 1.28 14.65
CA ILE A 391 -19.92 1.15 15.96
C ILE A 391 -18.97 0.77 17.09
N GLY A 392 -17.70 0.53 16.74
CA GLY A 392 -16.63 0.17 17.65
C GLY A 392 -15.28 0.23 16.95
N TYR A 393 -14.22 0.29 17.76
CA TYR A 393 -12.84 0.33 17.32
C TYR A 393 -12.10 -0.91 17.87
N PHE A 394 -11.67 -1.79 16.99
CA PHE A 394 -10.96 -3.01 17.39
C PHE A 394 -9.51 -2.97 16.92
N GLY A 395 -8.57 -3.02 17.85
CA GLY A 395 -7.14 -3.05 17.57
C GLY A 395 -6.49 -4.34 18.06
N SER A 396 -5.68 -5.00 17.24
CA SER A 396 -4.94 -6.21 17.65
C SER A 396 -3.76 -6.52 16.73
N GLY A 397 -2.69 -7.08 17.31
CA GLY A 397 -1.48 -7.48 16.60
C GLY A 397 -1.02 -8.92 16.85
N SER A 398 0.21 -9.25 16.46
CA SER A 398 0.81 -10.57 16.72
C SER A 398 0.98 -10.87 18.21
N GLY A 399 1.19 -9.83 19.01
CA GLY A 399 1.46 -9.94 20.45
C GLY A 399 2.90 -10.34 20.78
N VAL A 400 3.80 -10.38 19.81
CA VAL A 400 5.21 -10.80 19.98
C VAL A 400 6.21 -9.81 19.38
N ALA A 401 5.83 -8.54 19.30
CA ALA A 401 6.69 -7.51 18.72
C ALA A 401 7.75 -7.02 19.72
N SER A 402 8.99 -6.84 19.27
CA SER A 402 10.03 -6.10 20.02
C SER A 402 9.80 -4.58 20.03
N GLN A 403 8.61 -4.14 19.62
CA GLN A 403 8.20 -2.75 19.59
C GLN A 403 7.75 -2.33 20.98
N GLU A 404 8.13 -1.13 21.38
CA GLU A 404 7.67 -0.52 22.64
C GLU A 404 6.19 -0.14 22.50
N GLN A 405 5.31 -0.98 23.04
CA GLN A 405 3.87 -0.88 22.84
C GLN A 405 3.28 0.43 23.40
N TYR A 406 3.96 1.07 24.35
CA TYR A 406 3.49 2.33 24.93
C TYR A 406 3.47 3.48 23.92
N TRP A 407 4.31 3.46 22.86
CA TRP A 407 4.24 4.48 21.80
C TRP A 407 2.94 4.39 21.01
N SER A 408 2.52 3.17 20.67
CA SER A 408 1.21 2.93 20.04
C SER A 408 0.07 3.33 20.97
N ALA A 409 0.17 3.03 22.26
CA ALA A 409 -0.81 3.45 23.26
C ALA A 409 -0.94 4.98 23.34
N TYR A 410 0.17 5.72 23.31
CA TYR A 410 0.13 7.18 23.31
C TYR A 410 -0.55 7.75 22.04
N GLY A 411 -0.23 7.22 20.85
CA GLY A 411 -0.87 7.63 19.60
C GLY A 411 -2.39 7.37 19.61
N LEU A 412 -2.79 6.18 20.04
CA LEU A 412 -4.20 5.79 20.20
C LEU A 412 -4.93 6.66 21.23
N ALA A 413 -4.38 6.81 22.43
CA ALA A 413 -4.98 7.58 23.51
C ALA A 413 -5.18 9.04 23.10
N LYS A 414 -4.17 9.65 22.45
CA LYS A 414 -4.32 11.01 21.90
C LYS A 414 -5.49 11.09 20.92
N ALA A 415 -5.55 10.20 19.93
CA ALA A 415 -6.63 10.22 18.94
C ALA A 415 -8.01 10.04 19.59
N PHE A 416 -8.14 9.12 20.55
CA PHE A 416 -9.39 8.87 21.26
C PHE A 416 -9.84 10.05 22.12
N ILE A 417 -8.91 10.70 22.82
CA ILE A 417 -9.17 11.90 23.63
C ILE A 417 -9.59 13.06 22.74
N GLU A 418 -8.82 13.33 21.69
CA GLU A 418 -9.05 14.45 20.78
C GLU A 418 -10.36 14.32 20.00
N MET A 419 -10.77 13.09 19.65
CA MET A 419 -12.04 12.84 18.95
C MET A 419 -13.24 12.69 19.90
N GLY A 420 -13.02 12.68 21.21
CA GLY A 420 -14.07 12.43 22.20
C GLY A 420 -14.74 11.08 21.98
N LEU A 421 -13.95 10.00 21.86
CA LEU A 421 -14.40 8.67 21.47
C LEU A 421 -15.67 8.24 22.22
N ASN A 422 -16.73 7.98 21.46
CA ASN A 422 -18.05 7.63 21.99
C ASN A 422 -18.57 6.26 21.53
N ILE A 423 -17.71 5.49 20.88
CA ILE A 423 -17.91 4.07 20.55
C ILE A 423 -16.90 3.21 21.32
N PRO A 424 -17.23 1.96 21.72
CA PRO A 424 -16.30 1.12 22.46
C PRO A 424 -15.00 0.85 21.69
N ALA A 425 -13.87 0.85 22.39
CA ALA A 425 -12.59 0.45 21.83
C ALA A 425 -11.95 -0.69 22.64
N VAL A 426 -11.44 -1.69 21.94
CA VAL A 426 -10.68 -2.80 22.53
C VAL A 426 -9.38 -2.92 21.77
N ILE A 427 -8.26 -2.80 22.49
CA ILE A 427 -6.92 -2.78 21.89
C ILE A 427 -6.06 -3.86 22.55
N ARG A 428 -5.60 -4.83 21.77
CA ARG A 428 -4.59 -5.81 22.19
C ARG A 428 -3.21 -5.40 21.69
N LEU A 429 -2.35 -4.95 22.60
CA LEU A 429 -0.97 -4.52 22.35
C LEU A 429 -0.01 -5.47 23.07
N GLY A 430 0.31 -6.60 22.44
CA GLY A 430 1.28 -7.54 23.01
C GLY A 430 2.71 -7.28 22.54
N GLY A 431 3.66 -7.26 23.46
CA GLY A 431 5.07 -6.98 23.16
C GLY A 431 5.81 -6.31 24.33
N ASN A 432 6.89 -5.59 24.02
CA ASN A 432 7.65 -4.86 25.03
C ASN A 432 6.78 -3.79 25.70
N SER A 433 6.87 -3.70 27.02
CA SER A 433 6.16 -2.68 27.82
C SER A 433 4.63 -2.69 27.65
N GLU A 434 4.04 -3.86 27.34
CA GLU A 434 2.59 -4.02 27.17
C GLU A 434 1.79 -3.61 28.42
N ASP A 435 2.30 -3.89 29.62
CA ASP A 435 1.67 -3.48 30.88
C ASP A 435 1.47 -1.96 30.94
N ARG A 436 2.50 -1.22 30.55
CA ARG A 436 2.47 0.24 30.51
C ARG A 436 1.53 0.75 29.41
N ALA A 437 1.51 0.07 28.26
CA ALA A 437 0.61 0.40 27.16
C ALA A 437 -0.86 0.27 27.57
N VAL A 438 -1.23 -0.84 28.24
CA VAL A 438 -2.58 -1.05 28.78
C VAL A 438 -2.92 0.02 29.82
N GLU A 439 -2.00 0.31 30.75
CA GLU A 439 -2.20 1.36 31.76
C GLU A 439 -2.50 2.73 31.10
N ILE A 440 -1.73 3.13 30.09
CA ILE A 440 -1.92 4.40 29.37
C ILE A 440 -3.32 4.46 28.76
N LEU A 441 -3.71 3.44 27.99
CA LEU A 441 -5.01 3.41 27.31
C LEU A 441 -6.17 3.55 28.30
N GLU A 442 -6.18 2.72 29.34
CA GLU A 442 -7.30 2.68 30.29
C GLU A 442 -7.38 3.93 31.15
N THR A 443 -6.24 4.45 31.62
CA THR A 443 -6.23 5.59 32.55
C THR A 443 -6.38 6.92 31.83
N ALA A 444 -5.78 7.11 30.66
CA ALA A 444 -5.92 8.35 29.89
C ALA A 444 -7.33 8.48 29.27
N CYS A 445 -7.93 7.36 28.85
CA CYS A 445 -9.25 7.36 28.23
C CYS A 445 -10.41 7.20 29.24
N ARG A 446 -10.14 7.12 30.55
CA ARG A 446 -11.16 6.82 31.58
C ARG A 446 -12.36 7.78 31.62
N LYS A 447 -12.18 9.02 31.13
CA LYS A 447 -13.20 10.08 31.13
C LYS A 447 -14.00 10.12 29.83
N LEU A 448 -13.67 9.29 28.85
CA LEU A 448 -14.38 9.27 27.58
C LEU A 448 -15.79 8.68 27.72
N PRO A 449 -16.74 9.09 26.86
CA PRO A 449 -18.11 8.56 26.89
C PRO A 449 -18.20 7.05 26.69
N ALA A 450 -17.27 6.46 25.94
CA ALA A 450 -17.20 5.03 25.71
C ALA A 450 -16.01 4.36 26.40
N LYS A 451 -16.17 3.05 26.64
CA LYS A 451 -15.16 2.23 27.29
C LYS A 451 -14.01 1.95 26.33
N VAL A 452 -12.78 2.14 26.81
CA VAL A 452 -11.53 1.70 26.18
C VAL A 452 -10.89 0.65 27.08
N GLU A 453 -10.58 -0.53 26.53
CA GLU A 453 -9.93 -1.64 27.26
C GLU A 453 -8.64 -2.08 26.54
N GLY A 454 -7.58 -2.29 27.32
CA GLY A 454 -6.28 -2.73 26.83
C GLY A 454 -6.02 -4.20 27.19
N TYR A 455 -5.42 -4.95 26.26
CA TYR A 455 -5.09 -6.37 26.41
C TYR A 455 -3.64 -6.66 26.03
N ARG A 456 -3.10 -7.74 26.60
CA ARG A 456 -1.70 -8.16 26.49
C ARG A 456 -1.53 -9.30 25.50
N LYS A 457 -0.28 -9.73 25.31
CA LYS A 457 0.05 -10.89 24.46
C LYS A 457 -0.64 -12.19 24.89
N ASP A 458 -0.83 -12.40 26.20
CA ASP A 458 -1.39 -13.66 26.74
C ASP A 458 -2.93 -13.72 26.61
N ASP A 459 -3.57 -12.59 26.34
CA ASP A 459 -4.98 -12.54 26.00
C ASP A 459 -5.17 -13.00 24.55
N THR A 460 -5.97 -14.04 24.34
CA THR A 460 -6.17 -14.57 22.98
C THR A 460 -7.00 -13.62 22.12
N PRO A 461 -6.76 -13.54 20.80
CA PRO A 461 -7.61 -12.75 19.91
C PRO A 461 -9.10 -13.10 20.03
N ALA A 462 -9.44 -14.38 20.22
CA ALA A 462 -10.81 -14.85 20.40
C ALA A 462 -11.47 -14.29 21.67
N SER A 463 -10.78 -14.36 22.83
CA SER A 463 -11.32 -13.80 24.08
C SER A 463 -11.48 -12.29 24.01
N VAL A 464 -10.55 -11.60 23.35
CA VAL A 464 -10.58 -10.15 23.15
C VAL A 464 -11.73 -9.75 22.21
N ALA A 465 -11.95 -10.49 21.12
CA ALA A 465 -13.08 -10.28 20.20
C ALA A 465 -14.44 -10.51 20.89
N SER A 466 -14.57 -11.57 21.68
CA SER A 466 -15.79 -11.85 22.46
C SER A 466 -16.08 -10.73 23.47
N ARG A 467 -15.05 -10.18 24.12
CA ARG A 467 -15.20 -9.05 25.03
C ARG A 467 -15.58 -7.77 24.28
N PHE A 468 -14.98 -7.51 23.13
CA PHE A 468 -15.37 -6.40 22.27
C PHE A 468 -16.85 -6.49 21.86
N ARG A 469 -17.34 -7.68 21.52
CA ARG A 469 -18.77 -7.90 21.24
C ARG A 469 -19.65 -7.47 22.41
N ALA A 470 -19.34 -7.93 23.62
CA ALA A 470 -20.11 -7.59 24.81
C ALA A 470 -20.19 -6.08 25.06
N LEU A 471 -19.08 -5.35 24.84
CA LEU A 471 -19.06 -3.89 24.97
C LEU A 471 -19.90 -3.20 23.90
N VAL A 472 -19.82 -3.67 22.65
CA VAL A 472 -20.59 -3.12 21.54
C VAL A 472 -22.09 -3.39 21.71
N GLU A 473 -22.49 -4.54 22.24
CA GLU A 473 -23.91 -4.86 22.53
C GLU A 473 -24.46 -4.04 23.71
N ALA A 474 -23.62 -3.69 24.68
CA ALA A 474 -24.00 -2.86 25.83
C ALA A 474 -23.98 -1.34 25.55
N ARG A 475 -23.54 -0.90 24.36
CA ARG A 475 -23.37 0.53 24.04
C ARG A 475 -24.70 1.27 23.90
N LYS A 476 -24.66 2.60 24.11
CA LYS A 476 -25.77 3.48 23.71
C LYS A 476 -25.81 3.58 22.19
N ARG A 477 -27.00 3.43 21.59
CA ARG A 477 -27.18 3.45 20.13
C ARG A 477 -27.15 4.87 19.55
N ASP A 478 -27.76 5.82 20.25
CA ASP A 478 -27.75 7.22 19.84
C ASP A 478 -26.52 7.92 20.42
N VAL A 479 -25.46 8.02 19.60
CA VAL A 479 -24.24 8.75 19.94
C VAL A 479 -24.01 9.87 18.92
N PRO A 480 -23.62 11.08 19.36
CA PRO A 480 -23.34 12.19 18.45
C PRO A 480 -22.18 11.85 17.50
N LYS A 481 -22.11 12.52 16.34
CA LYS A 481 -20.97 12.38 15.45
C LYS A 481 -19.69 12.82 16.16
N MET A 482 -18.67 11.96 16.18
CA MET A 482 -17.34 12.33 16.71
C MET A 482 -16.75 13.47 15.89
N SER A 483 -16.15 14.43 16.57
CA SER A 483 -15.50 15.58 15.94
C SER A 483 -14.24 15.93 16.71
N ARG A 484 -13.27 16.48 15.99
CA ARG A 484 -12.00 16.90 16.54
C ARG A 484 -12.20 18.04 17.55
N HIS A 485 -11.77 17.84 18.79
CA HIS A 485 -11.78 18.88 19.82
C HIS A 485 -10.43 19.60 19.86
N VAL A 486 -10.46 20.92 19.62
CA VAL A 486 -9.31 21.80 19.79
C VAL A 486 -9.50 22.60 21.10
N PRO A 487 -8.57 22.50 22.06
CA PRO A 487 -8.69 23.22 23.33
C PRO A 487 -8.74 24.73 23.16
N THR A 488 -9.52 25.41 24.01
CA THR A 488 -9.76 26.87 23.88
C THR A 488 -8.51 27.73 24.12
N PHE A 489 -7.42 27.18 24.67
CA PHE A 489 -6.16 27.92 24.85
C PHE A 489 -5.31 27.96 23.58
N VAL A 490 -5.59 27.14 22.58
CA VAL A 490 -4.90 27.16 21.29
C VAL A 490 -5.06 28.53 20.63
N GLY A 491 -3.95 29.14 20.22
CA GLY A 491 -3.94 30.47 19.60
C GLY A 491 -4.04 31.67 20.55
N LYS A 492 -4.24 31.46 21.87
CA LYS A 492 -4.26 32.57 22.84
C LYS A 492 -2.85 33.12 23.10
N ALA A 493 -2.75 34.43 23.37
CA ALA A 493 -1.50 35.08 23.76
C ALA A 493 -0.91 34.55 25.09
N SER A 494 -1.75 33.95 25.93
CA SER A 494 -1.34 33.30 27.18
C SER A 494 -0.71 31.91 26.97
N SER A 495 -0.66 31.41 25.73
CA SER A 495 -0.17 30.08 25.41
C SER A 495 1.23 30.14 24.82
N TRP A 496 2.08 29.20 25.24
CA TRP A 496 3.34 28.93 24.56
C TRP A 496 3.08 28.02 23.36
N SER A 497 3.84 28.18 22.27
CA SER A 497 3.76 27.27 21.14
C SER A 497 5.09 27.04 20.46
N LEU A 498 5.24 25.88 19.83
CA LEU A 498 6.40 25.50 19.03
C LEU A 498 5.95 24.74 17.79
N ALA A 499 6.45 25.14 16.62
CA ALA A 499 6.22 24.38 15.39
C ALA A 499 7.06 23.08 15.42
N ILE A 500 6.43 21.97 15.06
CA ILE A 500 7.05 20.64 14.94
C ILE A 500 6.85 20.10 13.52
N GLU A 501 7.52 19.00 13.16
CA GLU A 501 7.52 18.45 11.81
C GLU A 501 6.11 18.26 11.23
N ARG A 502 5.19 17.71 12.04
CA ARG A 502 3.83 17.35 11.62
C ARG A 502 2.74 18.27 12.17
N GLY A 503 3.10 19.40 12.76
CA GLY A 503 2.11 20.26 13.41
C GLY A 503 2.68 21.33 14.34
N ARG A 504 2.01 21.55 15.47
CA ARG A 504 2.39 22.54 16.48
C ARG A 504 2.04 22.07 17.89
N VAL A 505 2.96 22.25 18.81
CA VAL A 505 2.71 22.05 20.25
C VAL A 505 2.20 23.35 20.84
N TRP A 506 1.23 23.24 21.74
CA TRP A 506 0.66 24.33 22.53
C TRP A 506 0.71 23.98 24.02
N ILE A 507 1.10 24.94 24.86
CA ILE A 507 1.06 24.81 26.32
C ILE A 507 0.31 26.01 26.90
N ASP A 508 -0.72 25.75 27.70
CA ASP A 508 -1.46 26.78 28.44
C ASP A 508 -0.65 27.27 29.65
N LEU A 509 0.14 28.33 29.46
CA LEU A 509 0.96 28.89 30.54
C LEU A 509 0.12 29.50 31.66
N SER A 510 -1.15 29.85 31.41
CA SER A 510 -2.04 30.39 32.44
C SER A 510 -2.49 29.32 33.44
N ALA A 511 -2.48 28.05 33.02
CA ALA A 511 -2.80 26.89 33.84
C ALA A 511 -1.55 26.18 34.42
N CYS A 512 -0.35 26.70 34.16
CA CYS A 512 0.92 26.17 34.68
C CYS A 512 1.24 26.67 36.09
N ASP A 513 0.67 26.01 37.11
CA ASP A 513 1.19 26.10 38.49
C ASP A 513 2.41 25.17 38.71
N SER A 514 2.97 25.17 39.92
CA SER A 514 4.13 24.33 40.29
C SER A 514 3.91 22.84 40.03
N GLY A 515 2.69 22.33 40.25
CA GLY A 515 2.35 20.93 39.98
C GLY A 515 2.29 20.62 38.49
N ALA A 516 1.83 21.56 37.66
CA ALA A 516 1.76 21.43 36.21
C ALA A 516 3.16 21.49 35.60
N THR A 517 3.98 22.43 36.08
CA THR A 517 5.38 22.53 35.67
C THR A 517 6.13 21.24 36.00
N ALA A 518 5.99 20.72 37.23
CA ALA A 518 6.62 19.45 37.62
C ALA A 518 6.12 18.25 36.79
N LEU A 519 4.84 18.26 36.39
CA LEU A 519 4.27 17.24 35.51
C LEU A 519 4.90 17.29 34.11
N ILE A 520 5.10 18.48 33.55
CA ILE A 520 5.77 18.67 32.26
C ILE A 520 7.23 18.21 32.37
N MET A 521 7.97 18.63 33.40
CA MET A 521 9.37 18.21 33.58
C MET A 521 9.50 16.69 33.61
N ARG A 522 8.64 16.00 34.38
CA ARG A 522 8.69 14.55 34.55
C ARG A 522 8.41 13.77 33.28
N ASN A 523 7.49 14.25 32.43
CA ASN A 523 6.99 13.50 31.28
C ASN A 523 7.48 14.01 29.93
N SER A 524 8.21 15.12 29.89
CA SER A 524 8.75 15.69 28.66
C SER A 524 9.99 14.96 28.11
N LEU A 525 10.47 13.92 28.79
CA LEU A 525 11.67 13.18 28.38
C LEU A 525 12.90 14.08 28.17
N GLY A 526 13.02 15.15 28.96
CA GLY A 526 14.12 16.10 28.90
C GLY A 526 13.93 17.25 27.91
N LEU A 527 12.79 17.34 27.20
CA LEU A 527 12.52 18.46 26.28
C LEU A 527 12.34 19.80 27.01
N PHE A 528 11.86 19.79 28.26
CA PHE A 528 11.69 20.99 29.06
C PHE A 528 12.50 20.97 30.34
N ALA A 529 12.90 22.17 30.78
CA ALA A 529 13.47 22.47 32.08
C ALA A 529 12.62 23.52 32.79
N GLU A 530 12.76 23.61 34.10
CA GLU A 530 12.06 24.63 34.89
C GLU A 530 12.90 25.89 34.96
N SER A 531 12.29 27.04 34.65
CA SER A 531 12.88 28.36 34.87
C SER A 531 11.83 29.31 35.44
N LYS A 532 12.13 29.87 36.62
CA LYS A 532 11.22 30.76 37.35
C LYS A 532 9.80 30.17 37.54
N GLY A 533 9.72 28.87 37.86
CA GLY A 533 8.45 28.17 38.08
C GLY A 533 7.66 27.81 36.82
N ARG A 534 8.21 28.06 35.62
CA ARG A 534 7.56 27.82 34.33
C ARG A 534 8.35 26.82 33.47
N PRO A 535 7.67 26.07 32.60
CA PRO A 535 8.36 25.23 31.62
C PRO A 535 9.04 26.11 30.57
N VAL A 536 10.33 25.86 30.35
CA VAL A 536 11.11 26.43 29.24
C VAL A 536 11.77 25.30 28.47
N LEU A 537 11.92 25.45 27.15
CA LEU A 537 12.55 24.43 26.33
C LEU A 537 14.01 24.25 26.77
N ALA A 538 14.40 23.01 27.07
CA ALA A 538 15.75 22.65 27.52
C ALA A 538 16.68 22.30 26.35
N VAL A 539 16.08 21.99 25.19
CA VAL A 539 16.76 21.66 23.94
C VAL A 539 16.62 22.82 22.95
N SER A 540 17.36 22.76 21.84
CA SER A 540 17.15 23.71 20.75
C SER A 540 15.78 23.49 20.07
N GLU A 541 15.20 24.54 19.48
CA GLU A 541 13.96 24.39 18.70
C GLU A 541 14.12 23.40 17.55
N ALA A 542 15.31 23.35 16.93
CA ALA A 542 15.62 22.39 15.87
C ALA A 542 15.59 20.94 16.37
N GLU A 543 16.13 20.68 17.56
CA GLU A 543 16.10 19.34 18.17
C GLU A 543 14.68 18.94 18.58
N ALA A 544 13.89 19.89 19.09
CA ALA A 544 12.50 19.64 19.47
C ALA A 544 11.58 19.39 18.26
N LYS A 545 11.92 19.91 17.08
CA LYS A 545 11.05 19.86 15.90
C LYS A 545 10.64 18.43 15.48
N ASP A 546 11.53 17.45 15.66
CA ASP A 546 11.30 16.06 15.22
C ASP A 546 10.82 15.14 16.37
N LYS A 547 10.36 15.74 17.49
CA LYS A 547 9.99 15.06 18.74
C LYS A 547 8.48 14.89 18.91
N ASP A 548 7.77 14.70 17.79
CA ASP A 548 6.31 14.55 17.77
C ASP A 548 5.83 13.49 18.77
N SER A 549 6.49 12.33 18.81
CA SER A 549 6.09 11.22 19.69
C SER A 549 6.19 11.59 21.17
N GLU A 550 7.28 12.24 21.56
CA GLU A 550 7.54 12.70 22.92
C GLU A 550 6.54 13.78 23.35
N PHE A 551 6.18 14.71 22.45
CA PHE A 551 5.15 15.70 22.74
C PHE A 551 3.75 15.07 22.87
N ILE A 552 3.42 14.06 22.04
CA ILE A 552 2.18 13.30 22.16
C ILE A 552 2.12 12.59 23.52
N ALA A 553 3.22 11.94 23.93
CA ALA A 553 3.30 11.30 25.23
C ALA A 553 3.11 12.31 26.37
N LEU A 554 3.72 13.49 26.28
CA LEU A 554 3.55 14.57 27.24
C LEU A 554 2.09 15.05 27.33
N GLU A 555 1.42 15.26 26.19
CA GLU A 555 0.00 15.62 26.15
C GLU A 555 -0.87 14.57 26.84
N VAL A 556 -0.67 13.29 26.50
CA VAL A 556 -1.45 12.19 27.08
C VAL A 556 -1.19 12.06 28.59
N GLU A 557 0.05 12.18 29.05
CA GLU A 557 0.37 12.15 30.48
C GLU A 557 -0.24 13.34 31.25
N CYS A 558 -0.30 14.51 30.62
CA CYS A 558 -0.98 15.67 31.17
C CYS A 558 -2.49 15.44 31.31
N ALA A 559 -3.13 14.91 30.27
CA ALA A 559 -4.54 14.53 30.29
C ALA A 559 -4.84 13.44 31.32
N ARG A 560 -3.97 12.42 31.42
CA ARG A 560 -4.06 11.30 32.39
C ARG A 560 -3.99 11.77 33.84
N ALA A 561 -3.18 12.79 34.12
CA ALA A 561 -3.12 13.45 35.42
C ALA A 561 -4.31 14.41 35.68
N GLY A 562 -5.26 14.52 34.75
CA GLY A 562 -6.42 15.41 34.85
C GLY A 562 -6.10 16.88 34.56
N ARG A 563 -4.96 17.17 33.91
CA ARG A 563 -4.47 18.51 33.62
C ARG A 563 -4.16 18.67 32.13
N PRO A 564 -5.16 18.76 31.24
CA PRO A 564 -4.96 18.83 29.78
C PRO A 564 -4.45 20.22 29.34
N ILE A 565 -3.24 20.58 29.79
CA ILE A 565 -2.59 21.88 29.59
C ILE A 565 -1.63 21.88 28.39
N VAL A 566 -1.40 20.72 27.79
CA VAL A 566 -0.58 20.55 26.58
C VAL A 566 -1.48 20.02 25.47
N PHE A 567 -1.30 20.52 24.26
CA PHE A 567 -2.01 20.05 23.08
C PHE A 567 -1.06 20.03 21.87
N VAL A 568 -0.92 18.87 21.24
CA VAL A 568 -0.15 18.69 20.02
C VAL A 568 -1.12 18.74 18.83
N ASP A 569 -1.21 19.89 18.20
CA ASP A 569 -2.06 20.13 17.04
C ASP A 569 -1.41 19.56 15.78
N MET A 570 -1.89 18.40 15.31
CA MET A 570 -1.44 17.73 14.08
C MET A 570 -2.62 17.53 13.14
N PRO A 571 -2.98 18.55 12.34
CA PRO A 571 -4.05 18.43 11.36
C PRO A 571 -3.65 17.49 10.21
N LEU A 572 -4.57 16.64 9.77
CA LEU A 572 -4.41 15.79 8.60
C LEU A 572 -5.02 16.47 7.38
N LYS A 573 -4.17 16.85 6.42
CA LYS A 573 -4.59 17.48 5.16
C LYS A 573 -5.62 16.59 4.44
N GLY A 574 -6.78 17.16 4.08
CA GLY A 574 -7.88 16.45 3.44
C GLY A 574 -8.88 15.80 4.40
N LEU A 575 -8.56 15.70 5.69
CA LEU A 575 -9.48 15.24 6.73
C LEU A 575 -10.02 16.39 7.59
N ASP A 576 -9.16 17.35 7.95
CA ASP A 576 -9.48 18.48 8.84
C ASP A 576 -9.80 19.79 8.08
N THR A 577 -10.00 19.70 6.76
CA THR A 577 -10.28 20.82 5.85
C THR A 577 -11.75 21.03 5.56
#